data_AF-A0AAJ0BVW5-F1
#
_entry.id   AF-A0AAJ0BVW5-F1
#
_cell.length_a   1.000
_cell.length_b   1.000
_cell.length_c   1.000
_cell.angle_alpha   90.00
_cell.angle_beta   90.00
_cell.angle_gamma   90.00
#
_symmetry.space_group_name_H-M   'P 1'
#
loop_
_entity.id
_entity.type
_entity.pdbx_description
1 polymer ?
#
loop_
_entity_poly.entity_id
_entity_poly.type
_entity_poly.pdbx_seq_one_letter_code
_entity_poly.pdbx_strand_id
1 'polypeptide(L)'
;MKLDFQGIILLMWGANIPLIYYGFICDAKLQIVYWALTSFLAVCCSIFTFQPRFSEPHLRPLRAATFGSLAMSTFIPVVHGIAAYGYRAQNRRMALQWVLCTLVFNSLGAAAYAFKFPEKWFPRRFDIFGASHQIMHIMVLVAGIAYTFAVLESFDFLHSHPDACQ
;
A
#
# COMPACT_ATOMS: atom_id res chain seq x y z
N MET A 1 19.55 3.13 1.63
CA MET A 1 18.54 4.22 1.71
C MET A 1 17.85 4.53 0.38
N LYS A 2 18.53 4.93 -0.71
CA LYS A 2 17.82 5.25 -1.97
C LYS A 2 17.05 4.04 -2.55
N LEU A 3 17.65 2.86 -2.53
CA LEU A 3 17.01 1.62 -2.98
C LEU A 3 15.81 1.22 -2.11
N ASP A 4 15.86 1.50 -0.81
CA ASP A 4 14.75 1.21 0.12
C ASP A 4 13.51 2.04 -0.24
N PHE A 5 13.69 3.31 -0.60
CA PHE A 5 12.59 4.17 -1.05
C PHE A 5 11.99 3.69 -2.37
N GLN A 6 12.82 3.26 -3.33
CA GLN A 6 12.33 2.70 -4.59
C GLN A 6 11.57 1.39 -4.36
N GLY A 7 12.04 0.54 -3.45
CA GLY A 7 11.33 -0.69 -3.06
C GLY A 7 9.93 -0.40 -2.53
N ILE A 8 9.77 0.61 -1.66
CA ILE A 8 8.47 1.02 -1.15
C ILE A 8 7.56 1.53 -2.27
N ILE A 9 8.06 2.40 -3.16
CA ILE A 9 7.28 2.94 -4.28
C ILE A 9 6.83 1.82 -5.22
N LEU A 10 7.73 0.91 -5.57
CA LEU A 10 7.46 -0.20 -6.46
C LEU A 10 6.45 -1.18 -5.83
N LEU A 11 6.57 -1.44 -4.52
CA LEU A 11 5.61 -2.26 -3.79
C LEU A 11 4.22 -1.61 -3.77
N MET A 12 4.12 -0.31 -3.45
CA MET A 12 2.85 0.41 -3.42
C MET A 12 2.20 0.47 -4.80
N TRP A 13 2.97 0.78 -5.84
CA TRP A 13 2.49 0.82 -7.22
C TRP A 13 2.05 -0.57 -7.70
N GLY A 14 2.91 -1.58 -7.53
CA GLY A 14 2.66 -2.94 -7.98
C GLY A 14 1.47 -3.58 -7.26
N ALA A 15 1.28 -3.31 -5.97
CA ALA A 15 0.08 -3.73 -5.26
C ALA A 15 -1.18 -3.04 -5.78
N ASN A 16 -1.12 -1.76 -6.16
CA ASN A 16 -2.31 -1.03 -6.62
C ASN A 16 -2.86 -1.54 -7.96
N ILE A 17 -2.01 -2.10 -8.84
CA ILE A 17 -2.43 -2.63 -10.15
C ILE A 17 -3.55 -3.70 -10.03
N PRO A 18 -3.35 -4.84 -9.32
CA PRO A 18 -4.40 -5.85 -9.14
C PRO A 18 -5.56 -5.32 -8.30
N LEU A 19 -5.33 -4.42 -7.34
CA LEU A 19 -6.39 -3.83 -6.53
C LEU A 19 -7.41 -3.06 -7.41
N ILE A 20 -6.92 -2.23 -8.33
CA ILE A 20 -7.76 -1.50 -9.29
C ILE A 20 -8.41 -2.47 -10.28
N TYR A 21 -7.68 -3.49 -10.74
CA TYR A 21 -8.21 -4.50 -11.68
C TYR A 21 -9.45 -5.19 -11.11
N TYR A 22 -9.34 -5.77 -9.92
CA TYR A 22 -10.46 -6.49 -9.29
C TYR A 22 -11.56 -5.55 -8.82
N GLY A 23 -11.21 -4.35 -8.37
CA GLY A 23 -12.20 -3.35 -7.93
C GLY A 23 -13.09 -2.82 -9.04
N PHE A 24 -12.54 -2.61 -10.24
CA PHE A 24 -13.26 -2.01 -11.37
C PHE A 24 -13.39 -2.97 -12.55
N ILE A 25 -13.52 -4.27 -12.28
CA ILE A 25 -13.45 -5.31 -13.32
C ILE A 25 -14.40 -5.10 -14.50
N CYS A 26 -15.58 -4.52 -14.25
CA CYS A 26 -16.58 -4.26 -15.29
C CYS A 26 -16.37 -2.93 -16.04
N ASP A 27 -15.48 -2.07 -15.57
CA ASP A 27 -15.28 -0.70 -16.08
C ASP A 27 -13.82 -0.47 -16.50
N ALA A 28 -13.47 -0.95 -17.69
CA ALA A 28 -12.11 -0.82 -18.25
C ALA A 28 -11.63 0.65 -18.34
N LYS A 29 -12.55 1.59 -18.59
CA LYS A 29 -12.22 3.03 -18.61
C LYS A 29 -11.70 3.52 -17.25
N LEU A 30 -12.35 3.11 -16.17
CA LEU A 30 -11.93 3.50 -14.82
C LEU A 30 -10.59 2.85 -14.45
N GLN A 31 -10.38 1.58 -14.82
CA GLN A 31 -9.09 0.91 -14.62
C GLN A 31 -7.94 1.68 -15.27
N ILE A 32 -8.08 2.04 -16.54
CA ILE A 32 -7.04 2.76 -17.29
C ILE A 32 -6.76 4.13 -16.66
N VAL A 33 -7.80 4.88 -16.30
CA VAL A 33 -7.64 6.21 -15.66
C VAL A 33 -6.89 6.09 -14.35
N TYR A 34 -7.26 5.14 -13.48
CA TYR A 34 -6.60 4.97 -12.21
C TYR A 34 -5.17 4.45 -12.36
N TRP A 35 -4.91 3.47 -13.24
CA TRP A 35 -3.56 2.99 -13.50
C TRP A 35 -2.65 4.09 -14.06
N ALA A 36 -3.15 4.92 -14.97
CA ALA A 36 -2.40 6.05 -15.51
C ALA A 36 -2.06 7.05 -14.40
N LEU A 37 -3.04 7.41 -13.57
CA LEU A 37 -2.86 8.32 -12.44
C LEU A 37 -1.84 7.76 -11.45
N THR A 38 -2.00 6.52 -10.99
CA THR A 38 -1.10 5.92 -9.99
C THR A 38 0.31 5.72 -10.53
N SER A 39 0.44 5.37 -11.81
CA SER A 39 1.74 5.22 -12.46
C SER A 39 2.44 6.57 -12.60
N PHE A 40 1.71 7.62 -12.99
CA PHE A 40 2.24 8.98 -13.04
C PHE A 40 2.74 9.43 -11.66
N LEU A 41 1.93 9.27 -10.61
CA LEU A 41 2.33 9.62 -9.24
C LEU A 41 3.55 8.81 -8.78
N ALA A 42 3.61 7.50 -9.08
CA ALA A 42 4.73 6.64 -8.72
C ALA A 42 6.03 7.06 -9.41
N VAL A 43 5.98 7.40 -10.71
CA VAL A 43 7.13 7.92 -11.46
C VAL A 43 7.60 9.26 -10.88
N CYS A 44 6.69 10.19 -10.61
CA CYS A 44 7.03 11.45 -9.96
C CYS A 44 7.73 11.21 -8.60
N CYS A 45 7.17 10.34 -7.76
CA CYS A 45 7.77 9.98 -6.47
C CYS A 45 9.14 9.32 -6.63
N SER A 46 9.32 8.47 -7.63
CA SER A 46 10.59 7.81 -7.92
C SER A 46 11.66 8.83 -8.31
N ILE A 47 11.34 9.77 -9.20
CA ILE A 47 12.25 10.85 -9.60
C ILE A 47 12.65 11.72 -8.40
N PHE A 48 11.70 12.11 -7.56
CA PHE A 48 11.98 12.91 -6.37
C PHE A 48 12.89 12.18 -5.38
N THR A 49 12.67 10.88 -5.16
CA THR A 49 13.47 10.09 -4.22
C THR A 49 14.89 9.77 -4.70
N PHE A 50 15.17 9.87 -6.01
CA PHE A 50 16.54 9.75 -6.54
C PHE A 50 17.41 10.99 -6.32
N GLN A 51 16.79 12.16 -6.10
CA GLN A 51 17.51 13.42 -5.89
C GLN A 51 18.42 13.35 -4.65
N PRO A 52 19.72 13.66 -4.75
CA PRO A 52 20.66 13.52 -3.65
C PRO A 52 20.31 14.40 -2.44
N ARG A 53 19.72 15.58 -2.67
CA ARG A 53 19.24 16.48 -1.60
C ARG A 53 18.09 15.89 -0.80
N PHE A 54 17.32 14.93 -1.33
CA PHE A 54 16.12 14.39 -0.69
C PHE A 54 16.38 13.65 0.63
N SER A 55 17.64 13.32 0.93
CA SER A 55 18.04 12.73 2.21
C SER A 55 18.26 13.77 3.32
N GLU A 56 18.23 15.07 2.99
CA GLU A 56 18.49 16.13 3.96
C GLU A 56 17.39 16.26 5.03
N PRO A 57 17.74 16.56 6.28
CA PRO A 57 16.77 16.63 7.39
C PRO A 57 15.64 17.65 7.18
N HIS A 58 15.90 18.72 6.43
CA HIS A 58 14.94 19.78 6.17
C HIS A 58 13.83 19.37 5.18
N LEU A 59 14.05 18.30 4.40
CA LEU A 59 13.07 17.76 3.43
C LEU A 59 12.24 16.61 3.98
N ARG A 60 12.33 16.32 5.29
CA ARG A 60 11.44 15.38 5.99
C ARG A 60 9.94 15.60 5.70
N PRO A 61 9.38 16.83 5.76
CA PRO A 61 7.97 17.04 5.45
C PRO A 61 7.66 16.79 3.97
N LEU A 62 8.56 17.16 3.05
CA LEU A 62 8.38 16.88 1.63
C LEU A 62 8.34 15.38 1.36
N ARG A 63 9.23 14.61 2.01
CA ARG A 63 9.24 13.15 1.91
C ARG A 63 7.95 12.53 2.47
N ALA A 64 7.48 13.00 3.61
CA ALA A 64 6.20 12.56 4.16
C ALA A 64 5.04 12.88 3.21
N ALA A 65 5.05 14.06 2.58
CA ALA A 65 4.05 14.47 1.61
C ALA A 65 4.08 13.63 0.33
N THR A 66 5.25 13.27 -0.21
CA THR A 66 5.35 12.44 -1.42
C THR A 66 4.87 11.02 -1.19
N PHE A 67 5.27 10.38 -0.08
CA PHE A 67 4.77 9.04 0.24
C PHE A 67 3.30 9.07 0.67
N GLY A 68 2.90 10.13 1.40
CA GLY A 68 1.53 10.35 1.81
C GLY A 68 0.58 10.54 0.64
N SER A 69 0.95 11.30 -0.38
CA SER A 69 0.11 11.51 -1.58
C SER A 69 -0.05 10.22 -2.38
N LEU A 70 1.03 9.45 -2.57
CA LEU A 70 0.95 8.14 -3.21
C LEU A 70 0.06 7.17 -2.41
N ALA A 71 0.17 7.17 -1.09
CA ALA A 71 -0.68 6.35 -0.21
C ALA A 71 -2.15 6.80 -0.29
N MET A 72 -2.43 8.09 -0.19
CA MET A 72 -3.79 8.64 -0.31
C MET A 72 -4.43 8.25 -1.65
N SER A 73 -3.65 8.28 -2.74
CA SER A 73 -4.11 7.88 -4.06
C SER A 73 -4.56 6.42 -4.14
N THR A 74 -4.07 5.52 -3.28
CA THR A 74 -4.50 4.11 -3.28
C THR A 74 -5.87 3.91 -2.63
N PHE A 75 -6.29 4.81 -1.73
CA PHE A 75 -7.62 4.75 -1.10
C PHE A 75 -8.74 5.25 -2.01
N ILE A 76 -8.44 6.21 -2.88
CA ILE A 76 -9.42 6.79 -3.81
C ILE A 76 -10.17 5.71 -4.63
N PRO A 77 -9.50 4.78 -5.34
CA PRO A 77 -10.20 3.74 -6.09
C PRO A 77 -11.03 2.81 -5.19
N VAL A 78 -10.57 2.50 -3.97
CA VAL A 78 -11.32 1.67 -3.02
C VAL A 78 -12.61 2.36 -2.58
N VAL A 79 -12.52 3.63 -2.17
CA VAL A 79 -13.69 4.41 -1.72
C VAL A 79 -14.66 4.65 -2.87
N HIS A 80 -14.14 5.00 -4.06
CA HIS A 80 -14.98 5.19 -5.25
C HIS A 80 -15.68 3.88 -5.64
N GLY A 81 -14.99 2.75 -5.62
CA GLY A 81 -15.58 1.45 -5.90
C GLY A 81 -16.69 1.09 -4.90
N ILE A 82 -16.48 1.34 -3.61
CA ILE A 82 -17.50 1.11 -2.57
C ILE A 82 -18.72 2.02 -2.80
N ALA A 83 -18.50 3.29 -3.16
CA ALA A 83 -19.58 4.24 -3.42
C ALA A 83 -20.37 3.89 -4.70
N ALA A 84 -19.70 3.41 -5.75
CA ALA A 84 -20.32 3.10 -7.04
C ALA A 84 -21.06 1.76 -7.06
N TYR A 85 -20.47 0.70 -6.50
CA TYR A 85 -21.03 -0.68 -6.59
C TYR A 85 -21.56 -1.20 -5.25
N GLY A 86 -21.37 -0.46 -4.16
CA GLY A 86 -21.76 -0.86 -2.82
C GLY A 86 -20.72 -1.75 -2.12
N TYR A 87 -20.72 -1.67 -0.79
CA TYR A 87 -19.76 -2.38 0.07
C TYR A 87 -19.80 -3.90 -0.12
N ARG A 88 -20.99 -4.51 -0.22
CA ARG A 88 -21.12 -5.98 -0.33
C ARG A 88 -20.52 -6.52 -1.62
N ALA A 89 -20.74 -5.83 -2.74
CA ALA A 89 -20.17 -6.21 -4.02
C ALA A 89 -18.65 -6.05 -4.01
N GLN A 90 -18.14 -4.91 -3.51
CA GLN A 90 -16.71 -4.70 -3.44
C GLN A 90 -15.98 -5.58 -2.43
N ASN A 91 -16.62 -5.93 -1.31
CA ASN A 91 -16.03 -6.87 -0.36
C ASN A 91 -15.80 -8.24 -1.01
N ARG A 92 -16.71 -8.70 -1.89
CA ARG A 92 -16.53 -9.97 -2.61
C ARG A 92 -15.49 -9.86 -3.73
N ARG A 93 -15.44 -8.73 -4.43
CA ARG A 93 -14.52 -8.51 -5.56
C ARG A 93 -13.07 -8.29 -5.15
N MET A 94 -12.84 -7.54 -4.07
CA MET A 94 -11.51 -7.09 -3.65
C MET A 94 -11.04 -7.72 -2.34
N ALA A 95 -11.88 -8.57 -1.71
CA ALA A 95 -11.65 -9.11 -0.39
C ALA A 95 -11.27 -8.00 0.62
N LEU A 96 -12.14 -6.99 0.77
CA LEU A 96 -11.85 -5.75 1.51
C LEU A 96 -11.40 -5.99 2.96
N GLN A 97 -11.79 -7.11 3.57
CA GLN A 97 -11.31 -7.54 4.88
C GLN A 97 -9.79 -7.73 4.90
N TRP A 98 -9.22 -8.43 3.93
CA TRP A 98 -7.77 -8.64 3.82
C TRP A 98 -7.03 -7.37 3.41
N VAL A 99 -7.64 -6.52 2.59
CA VAL A 99 -7.12 -5.18 2.27
C VAL A 99 -7.05 -4.32 3.53
N LEU A 100 -8.08 -4.38 4.39
CA LEU A 100 -8.08 -3.68 5.68
C LEU A 100 -7.01 -4.23 6.63
N CYS A 101 -6.86 -5.56 6.71
CA CYS A 101 -5.78 -6.19 7.48
C CYS A 101 -4.40 -5.69 7.02
N THR A 102 -4.18 -5.65 5.70
CA THR A 102 -2.95 -5.12 5.09
C THR A 102 -2.68 -3.67 5.54
N LEU A 103 -3.71 -2.83 5.52
CA LEU A 103 -3.62 -1.44 5.97
C LEU A 103 -3.26 -1.34 7.46
N VAL A 104 -3.90 -2.14 8.31
CA VAL A 104 -3.67 -2.13 9.77
C VAL A 104 -2.24 -2.54 10.07
N PHE A 105 -1.74 -3.64 9.50
CA PHE A 105 -0.37 -4.10 9.74
C PHE A 105 0.68 -3.08 9.25
N ASN A 106 0.50 -2.52 8.05
CA ASN A 106 1.40 -1.47 7.55
C ASN A 106 1.38 -0.22 8.43
N SER A 107 0.21 0.17 8.94
CA SER A 107 0.05 1.33 9.82
C SER A 107 0.70 1.10 11.19
N LEU A 108 0.56 -0.11 11.76
CA LEU A 108 1.23 -0.52 12.99
C LEU A 108 2.75 -0.56 12.83
N GLY A 109 3.25 -1.11 11.72
CA GLY A 109 4.68 -1.10 11.39
C GLY A 109 5.25 0.31 11.26
N ALA A 110 4.53 1.20 10.54
CA ALA A 110 4.91 2.60 10.40
C ALA A 110 4.90 3.35 11.73
N ALA A 111 3.89 3.12 12.59
CA ALA A 111 3.82 3.70 13.92
C ALA A 111 4.97 3.23 14.82
N ALA A 112 5.26 1.91 14.84
CA ALA A 112 6.37 1.35 15.61
C ALA A 112 7.72 1.98 15.19
N TYR A 113 7.94 2.14 13.89
CA TYR A 113 9.12 2.82 13.35
C TYR A 113 9.18 4.30 13.72
N ALA A 114 8.06 5.02 13.59
CA ALA A 114 7.99 6.47 13.89
C ALA A 114 8.23 6.78 15.38
N PHE A 115 7.64 5.97 16.28
CA PHE A 115 7.81 6.14 17.72
C PHE A 115 9.13 5.56 18.26
N LYS A 116 9.88 4.84 17.42
CA LYS A 116 11.08 4.08 17.82
C LYS A 116 10.79 3.15 18.99
N PHE A 117 9.66 2.45 18.94
CA PHE A 117 9.28 1.47 19.96
C PHE A 117 9.82 0.09 19.58
N PRO A 118 10.42 -0.69 20.49
CA PRO A 118 10.63 -0.46 21.94
C PRO A 118 11.97 0.19 22.33
N GLU A 119 12.89 0.40 21.39
CA GLU A 119 14.28 0.87 21.65
C GLU A 119 14.34 2.22 22.39
N LYS A 120 13.38 3.12 22.17
CA LYS A 120 13.28 4.39 22.91
C LYS A 120 12.89 4.20 24.38
N TRP A 121 12.19 3.12 24.71
CA TRP A 121 11.64 2.86 26.05
C TRP A 121 12.55 1.94 26.87
N PHE A 122 13.30 1.06 26.21
CA PHE A 122 14.24 0.14 26.84
C PHE A 122 15.62 0.26 26.18
N PRO A 123 16.38 1.33 26.52
CA PRO A 123 17.67 1.58 25.91
C PRO A 123 18.65 0.42 26.16
N ARG A 124 19.47 0.09 25.15
CA ARG A 124 20.49 -0.98 25.14
C ARG A 124 19.97 -2.42 25.24
N ARG A 125 18.66 -2.66 25.26
CA ARG A 125 18.10 -4.03 25.23
C ARG A 125 17.81 -4.55 23.83
N PHE A 126 17.57 -3.65 22.88
CA PHE A 126 17.09 -3.98 21.54
C PHE A 126 18.09 -3.61 20.44
N ASP A 127 19.39 -3.60 20.74
CA ASP A 127 20.44 -3.13 19.83
C ASP A 127 20.71 -4.13 18.67
N ILE A 128 20.41 -5.42 18.87
CA ILE A 128 20.65 -6.50 17.88
C ILE A 128 19.33 -7.11 17.39
N PHE A 129 18.41 -7.42 18.31
CA PHE A 129 17.10 -8.02 18.01
C PHE A 129 15.97 -7.20 18.63
N GLY A 130 14.85 -7.10 17.92
CA GLY A 130 13.65 -6.39 18.36
C GLY A 130 13.70 -4.87 18.21
N ALA A 131 14.65 -4.34 17.43
CA ALA A 131 14.70 -2.93 17.07
C ALA A 131 13.44 -2.51 16.29
N SER A 132 13.06 -1.23 16.37
CA SER A 132 11.81 -0.76 15.74
C SER A 132 11.81 -0.97 14.22
N HIS A 133 12.99 -0.92 13.59
CA HIS A 133 13.16 -1.20 12.17
C HIS A 133 12.91 -2.67 11.82
N GLN A 134 13.32 -3.61 12.67
CA GLN A 134 13.04 -5.05 12.46
C GLN A 134 11.55 -5.34 12.60
N ILE A 135 10.90 -4.73 13.61
CA ILE A 135 9.44 -4.85 13.80
C ILE A 135 8.70 -4.30 12.58
N MET A 136 9.14 -3.16 12.03
CA MET A 136 8.58 -2.60 10.81
C MET A 136 8.66 -3.60 9.64
N HIS A 137 9.82 -4.22 9.40
CA HIS A 137 9.98 -5.21 8.33
C HIS A 137 9.08 -6.44 8.53
N ILE A 138 8.97 -6.95 9.76
CA ILE A 138 8.07 -8.07 10.07
C ILE A 138 6.61 -7.68 9.80
N MET A 139 6.18 -6.48 10.19
CA MET A 139 4.81 -6.01 9.96
C MET A 139 4.51 -5.83 8.47
N VAL A 140 5.46 -5.30 7.69
CA VAL A 140 5.33 -5.18 6.23
C VAL A 140 5.25 -6.56 5.56
N LEU A 141 6.01 -7.56 6.06
CA LEU A 141 5.93 -8.93 5.57
C LEU A 141 4.55 -9.55 5.83
N VAL A 142 4.02 -9.42 7.04
CA VAL A 142 2.68 -9.91 7.40
C VAL A 142 1.60 -9.19 6.59
N ALA A 143 1.74 -7.88 6.39
CA ALA A 143 0.86 -7.11 5.52
C ALA A 143 0.90 -7.63 4.07
N GLY A 144 2.09 -7.95 3.55
CA GLY A 144 2.26 -8.54 2.23
C GLY A 144 1.55 -9.88 2.09
N ILE A 145 1.64 -10.75 3.10
CA ILE A 145 0.92 -12.04 3.12
C ILE A 145 -0.59 -11.82 3.15
N ALA A 146 -1.10 -10.92 4.00
CA ALA A 146 -2.51 -10.55 4.01
C ALA A 146 -2.97 -10.02 2.64
N TYR A 147 -2.14 -9.22 1.99
CA TYR A 147 -2.41 -8.71 0.66
C TYR A 147 -2.46 -9.82 -0.40
N THR A 148 -1.56 -10.82 -0.31
CA THR A 148 -1.60 -12.00 -1.18
C THR A 148 -2.91 -12.77 -1.01
N PHE A 149 -3.38 -12.97 0.22
CA PHE A 149 -4.71 -13.57 0.44
C PHE A 149 -5.83 -12.75 -0.19
N ALA A 150 -5.78 -11.41 -0.09
CA ALA A 150 -6.76 -10.54 -0.75
C ALA A 150 -6.81 -10.77 -2.26
N VAL A 151 -5.65 -10.82 -2.91
CA VAL A 151 -5.53 -11.02 -4.37
C VAL A 151 -5.99 -12.42 -4.78
N LEU A 152 -5.63 -13.46 -4.01
CA LEU A 152 -6.05 -14.83 -4.30
C LEU A 152 -7.57 -15.00 -4.16
N GLU A 153 -8.17 -14.47 -3.11
CA GLU A 153 -9.62 -14.54 -2.92
C GLU A 153 -10.37 -13.76 -4.01
N SER A 154 -9.84 -12.59 -4.40
CA SER A 154 -10.37 -11.79 -5.52
C SER A 154 -10.29 -12.55 -6.85
N PHE A 155 -9.18 -13.26 -7.08
CA PHE A 155 -8.96 -14.09 -8.26
C PHE A 155 -9.94 -15.27 -8.31
N ASP A 156 -10.09 -15.99 -7.20
CA ASP A 156 -11.01 -17.14 -7.09
C ASP A 156 -12.47 -16.71 -7.29
N PHE A 157 -12.85 -15.56 -6.72
CA PHE A 157 -14.19 -14.99 -6.91
C PHE A 157 -14.48 -14.71 -8.39
N LEU A 158 -13.53 -14.09 -9.09
CA LEU A 158 -13.69 -13.78 -10.51
C LEU A 158 -13.78 -15.04 -11.38
N HIS A 159 -12.92 -16.04 -11.13
CA HIS A 159 -12.90 -17.27 -11.91
C HIS A 159 -14.15 -18.13 -11.69
N SER A 160 -14.75 -18.07 -10.51
CA SER A 160 -16.01 -18.76 -10.20
C SER A 160 -17.25 -18.03 -10.73
N HIS A 161 -17.14 -16.76 -11.12
CA HIS A 161 -18.25 -15.93 -11.58
C HIS A 161 -17.89 -15.17 -12.87
N PRO A 162 -17.79 -15.87 -14.02
CA PRO A 162 -17.46 -15.23 -15.31
C PRO A 162 -18.48 -14.17 -15.72
N ASP A 163 -19.73 -14.28 -15.23
CA ASP A 163 -20.83 -13.36 -15.53
C ASP A 163 -20.93 -12.20 -14.52
N ALA A 164 -19.91 -11.96 -13.67
CA ALA A 164 -19.95 -10.93 -12.62
C ALA A 164 -20.11 -9.47 -13.12
N CYS A 165 -20.10 -9.28 -14.45
CA CYS A 165 -20.27 -8.01 -15.15
C CYS A 165 -21.45 -7.98 -16.14
N GLN A 166 -22.27 -9.04 -16.19
CA GLN A 166 -23.58 -9.02 -16.88
C GLN A 166 -24.67 -8.49 -15.94
#